data_AF-A0A645CJV5-F1
#
_entry.id   AF-A0A645CJV5-F1
#
_cell.length_a   1.000
_cell.length_b   1.000
_cell.length_c   1.000
_cell.angle_alpha   90.00
_cell.angle_beta   90.00
_cell.angle_gamma   90.00
#
_symmetry.space_group_name_H-M   'P 1'
#
loop_
_entity.id
_entity.type
_entity.pdbx_description
1 polymer ?
#
loop_
_entity_poly.entity_id
_entity_poly.type
_entity_poly.pdbx_seq_one_letter_code
_entity_poly.pdbx_strand_id
1 'polypeptide(L)'
;MMSCGSDQQAELKKKIIAKQADEFTEYHIYSMLAKRQKNEHNKAVLQEISQEEKRHCEIWQEVTCTQVKPRRLKILIYSLLERIFGFTFAIKIMERGEDSAGCE
;
A
#
# COMPACT_ATOMS: atom_id res chain seq x y z
N MET A 1 17.44 -34.33 -10.47
CA MET A 1 17.57 -32.99 -9.85
C MET A 1 16.74 -31.98 -10.67
N MET A 2 15.45 -31.81 -10.38
CA MET A 2 14.55 -30.88 -11.09
C MET A 2 13.57 -30.18 -10.11
N SER A 3 14.02 -29.84 -8.90
CA SER A 3 13.18 -29.12 -7.90
C SER A 3 13.40 -27.60 -7.91
N CYS A 4 14.41 -27.10 -8.62
CA CYS A 4 14.81 -25.68 -8.52
C CYS A 4 13.80 -24.70 -9.17
N GLY A 5 13.03 -25.15 -10.17
CA GLY A 5 12.12 -24.27 -10.92
C GLY A 5 10.76 -24.02 -10.27
N SER A 6 10.21 -25.00 -9.52
CA SER A 6 8.92 -24.85 -8.82
C SER A 6 9.03 -23.91 -7.63
N ASP A 7 10.16 -23.96 -6.93
CA ASP A 7 10.37 -23.22 -5.69
C ASP A 7 10.53 -21.71 -5.97
N GLN A 8 11.19 -21.35 -7.08
CA GLN A 8 11.31 -19.95 -7.50
C GLN A 8 9.96 -19.32 -7.90
N GLN A 9 9.10 -20.09 -8.58
CA GLN A 9 7.76 -19.62 -8.96
C GLN A 9 6.86 -19.41 -7.74
N ALA A 10 6.93 -20.30 -6.77
CA ALA A 10 6.17 -20.18 -5.52
C ALA A 10 6.61 -18.96 -4.70
N GLU A 11 7.92 -18.70 -4.60
CA GLU A 11 8.45 -17.53 -3.90
C GLU A 11 8.11 -16.22 -4.62
N LEU A 12 8.16 -16.19 -5.95
CA LEU A 12 7.73 -15.01 -6.71
C LEU A 12 6.25 -14.72 -6.49
N LYS A 13 5.39 -15.74 -6.56
CA LYS A 13 3.96 -15.59 -6.30
C LYS A 13 3.68 -15.02 -4.91
N LYS A 14 4.39 -15.49 -3.87
CA LYS A 14 4.26 -14.94 -2.51
C LYS A 14 4.64 -13.46 -2.44
N LYS A 15 5.71 -13.05 -3.13
CA LYS A 15 6.13 -11.64 -3.18
C LYS A 15 5.07 -10.76 -3.84
N ILE A 16 4.49 -11.21 -4.95
CA ILE A 16 3.43 -10.45 -5.65
C ILE A 16 2.18 -10.34 -4.77
N ILE A 17 1.77 -11.42 -4.08
CA ILE A 17 0.62 -11.37 -3.14
C ILE A 17 0.91 -10.42 -1.97
N ALA A 18 2.16 -10.40 -1.48
CA ALA A 18 2.57 -9.48 -0.42
C ALA A 18 2.47 -8.02 -0.89
N LYS A 19 2.95 -7.74 -2.12
CA LYS A 19 2.81 -6.42 -2.75
C LYS A 19 1.36 -6.01 -2.94
N GLN A 20 0.52 -6.87 -3.51
CA GLN A 20 -0.93 -6.63 -3.62
C GLN A 20 -1.56 -6.25 -2.26
N ALA A 21 -1.18 -6.93 -1.18
CA ALA A 21 -1.68 -6.61 0.15
C ALA A 21 -1.15 -5.28 0.69
N ASP A 22 0.07 -4.89 0.32
CA ASP A 22 0.67 -3.61 0.69
C ASP A 22 -0.03 -2.45 -0.05
N GLU A 23 -0.20 -2.56 -1.37
CA GLU A 23 -0.98 -1.63 -2.21
C GLU A 23 -2.39 -1.41 -1.64
N PHE A 24 -3.09 -2.50 -1.32
CA PHE A 24 -4.43 -2.40 -0.76
C PHE A 24 -4.44 -1.73 0.63
N THR A 25 -3.38 -1.93 1.40
CA THR A 25 -3.22 -1.29 2.70
C THR A 25 -2.95 0.21 2.54
N GLU A 26 -2.15 0.60 1.56
CA GLU A 26 -1.75 1.98 1.28
C GLU A 26 -2.91 2.80 0.74
N TYR A 27 -3.74 2.22 -0.14
CA TYR A 27 -5.05 2.77 -0.49
C TYR A 27 -5.85 3.20 0.76
N HIS A 28 -5.95 2.32 1.75
CA HIS A 28 -6.70 2.62 2.97
C HIS A 28 -6.02 3.67 3.85
N ILE A 29 -4.69 3.71 3.90
CA ILE A 29 -3.95 4.72 4.65
C ILE A 29 -4.12 6.09 4.00
N TYR A 30 -3.87 6.22 2.70
CA TYR A 30 -4.08 7.47 1.96
C TYR A 30 -5.53 7.95 2.03
N SER A 31 -6.50 7.05 1.89
CA SER A 31 -7.92 7.37 2.07
C SER A 31 -8.24 7.91 3.48
N MET A 32 -7.62 7.34 4.51
CA MET A 32 -7.81 7.76 5.89
C MET A 32 -7.17 9.13 6.15
N LEU A 33 -5.96 9.37 5.62
CA LEU A 33 -5.26 10.65 5.70
C LEU A 33 -6.04 11.74 4.95
N ALA A 34 -6.53 11.45 3.75
CA ALA A 34 -7.35 12.37 2.96
C ALA A 34 -8.61 12.84 3.72
N LYS A 35 -9.29 11.93 4.43
CA LYS A 35 -10.48 12.27 5.22
C LYS A 35 -10.20 13.21 6.39
N ARG A 36 -8.97 13.23 6.91
CA ARG A 36 -8.55 14.07 8.04
C ARG A 36 -7.86 15.35 7.60
N GLN A 37 -7.47 15.45 6.32
CA GLN A 37 -6.80 16.60 5.77
C GLN A 37 -7.78 17.78 5.63
N LYS A 38 -7.37 18.95 6.12
CA LYS A 38 -8.15 20.20 6.10
C LYS A 38 -7.95 21.02 4.83
N ASN A 39 -6.78 20.91 4.22
CA ASN A 39 -6.49 21.60 2.96
C ASN A 39 -7.09 20.80 1.80
N GLU A 40 -8.05 21.37 1.09
CA GLU A 40 -8.77 20.68 0.02
C GLU A 40 -7.87 20.26 -1.16
N HIS A 41 -6.84 21.03 -1.48
CA HIS A 41 -5.88 20.65 -2.52
C HIS A 41 -5.10 19.39 -2.11
N ASN A 42 -4.52 19.38 -0.90
CA ASN A 42 -3.79 18.21 -0.41
C ASN A 42 -4.71 17.00 -0.26
N LYS A 43 -5.97 17.21 0.17
CA LYS A 43 -6.96 16.15 0.26
C LYS A 43 -7.26 15.52 -1.10
N ALA A 44 -7.40 16.34 -2.15
CA ALA A 44 -7.59 15.85 -3.52
C ALA A 44 -6.39 15.02 -4.00
N VAL A 45 -5.17 15.50 -3.76
CA VAL A 45 -3.93 14.76 -4.10
C VAL A 45 -3.89 13.40 -3.39
N LEU A 46 -4.19 13.34 -2.09
CA LEU A 46 -4.23 12.07 -1.35
C LEU A 46 -5.31 11.12 -1.83
N GLN A 47 -6.45 11.65 -2.28
CA GLN A 47 -7.51 10.84 -2.87
C GLN A 47 -7.05 10.25 -4.20
N GLU A 48 -6.38 11.04 -5.03
CA GLU A 48 -5.80 10.58 -6.30
C GLU A 48 -4.80 9.45 -6.08
N ILE A 49 -3.81 9.66 -5.21
CA ILE A 49 -2.82 8.62 -4.83
C ILE A 49 -3.52 7.38 -4.30
N SER A 50 -4.53 7.53 -3.44
CA SER A 50 -5.28 6.36 -2.94
C SER A 50 -5.92 5.56 -4.07
N GLN A 51 -6.46 6.23 -5.11
CA GLN A 51 -7.04 5.52 -6.25
C GLN A 51 -5.99 4.85 -7.12
N GLU A 52 -4.76 5.38 -7.18
CA GLU A 52 -3.64 4.72 -7.84
C GLU A 52 -3.30 3.39 -7.17
N GLU A 53 -3.11 3.36 -5.84
CA GLU A 53 -2.80 2.10 -5.14
C GLU A 53 -3.94 1.08 -5.23
N LYS A 54 -5.19 1.56 -5.29
CA LYS A 54 -6.34 0.69 -5.55
C LYS A 54 -6.24 0.04 -6.93
N ARG A 55 -5.87 0.80 -7.97
CA ARG A 55 -5.65 0.28 -9.32
C ARG A 55 -4.46 -0.70 -9.36
N HIS A 56 -3.36 -0.40 -8.68
CA HIS A 56 -2.22 -1.32 -8.56
C HIS A 56 -2.63 -2.64 -7.92
N CYS A 57 -3.37 -2.59 -6.81
CA CYS A 57 -3.92 -3.80 -6.17
C CYS A 57 -4.83 -4.60 -7.13
N GLU A 58 -5.66 -3.94 -7.93
CA GLU A 58 -6.54 -4.58 -8.90
C GLU A 58 -5.73 -5.27 -10.02
N ILE A 59 -4.69 -4.63 -10.54
CA ILE A 59 -3.76 -5.23 -11.52
C ILE A 59 -3.09 -6.47 -10.93
N TRP A 60 -2.60 -6.38 -9.70
CA TRP A 60 -2.01 -7.53 -9.02
C TRP A 60 -3.02 -8.65 -8.73
N GLN A 61 -4.29 -8.31 -8.50
CA GLN A 61 -5.36 -9.29 -8.35
C GLN A 61 -5.61 -10.07 -9.64
N GLU A 62 -5.57 -9.40 -10.80
CA GLU A 62 -5.72 -10.06 -12.10
C GLU A 62 -4.58 -11.07 -12.34
N VAL A 63 -3.35 -10.69 -11.99
CA VAL A 63 -2.17 -11.56 -12.13
C VAL A 63 -2.18 -12.73 -11.13
N THR A 64 -2.50 -12.46 -9.87
CA THR A 64 -2.45 -13.49 -8.80
C THR A 64 -3.71 -14.34 -8.71
N CYS A 65 -4.81 -13.88 -9.31
CA CYS A 65 -6.16 -14.42 -9.15
C CYS A 65 -6.56 -14.61 -7.67
N THR A 66 -6.00 -13.81 -6.77
CA THR A 66 -6.15 -13.96 -5.31
C THR A 66 -6.69 -12.67 -4.71
N GLN A 67 -7.69 -12.79 -3.83
CA GLN A 67 -8.15 -11.65 -3.04
C GLN A 67 -7.31 -11.54 -1.76
N VAL A 68 -6.82 -10.34 -1.49
CA VAL A 68 -6.04 -10.03 -0.28
C VAL A 68 -6.85 -9.16 0.67
N LYS A 69 -6.43 -9.15 1.94
CA LYS A 69 -6.99 -8.27 2.98
C LYS A 69 -5.94 -7.24 3.36
N PRO A 70 -6.34 -6.00 3.70
CA PRO A 70 -5.39 -4.98 4.08
C PRO A 70 -4.82 -5.29 5.47
N ARG A 71 -3.58 -4.87 5.70
CA ARG A 71 -2.88 -5.05 6.97
C ARG A 71 -3.38 -4.02 7.98
N ARG A 72 -4.47 -4.37 8.68
CA ARG A 72 -5.14 -3.49 9.65
C ARG A 72 -4.21 -2.88 10.69
N LEU A 73 -3.19 -3.62 11.15
CA LEU A 73 -2.22 -3.11 12.10
C LEU A 73 -1.40 -1.94 11.52
N LYS A 74 -0.97 -2.01 10.25
CA LYS A 74 -0.27 -0.91 9.57
C LYS A 74 -1.18 0.32 9.52
N ILE A 75 -2.44 0.16 9.12
CA ILE A 75 -3.43 1.26 9.09
C ILE A 75 -3.58 1.92 10.47
N LEU A 76 -3.68 1.12 11.54
CA LEU A 76 -3.79 1.64 12.90
C LEU A 76 -2.54 2.41 13.33
N ILE A 77 -1.34 1.92 13.02
CA ILE A 77 -0.08 2.60 13.32
C ILE A 77 -0.03 3.96 12.62
N TYR A 78 -0.31 4.04 11.32
CA TYR A 78 -0.31 5.32 10.60
C TYR A 78 -1.39 6.27 11.11
N SER A 79 -2.55 5.75 11.52
CA SER A 79 -3.60 6.55 12.15
C SER A 79 -3.16 7.15 13.49
N LEU A 80 -2.35 6.42 14.27
CA LEU A 80 -1.78 6.90 15.52
C LEU A 80 -0.63 7.89 15.27
N LEU A 81 0.25 7.61 14.30
CA LEU A 81 1.36 8.49 13.93
C LEU A 81 0.84 9.85 13.45
N GLU A 82 -0.18 9.87 12.59
CA GLU A 82 -0.81 11.12 12.14
C GLU A 82 -1.40 11.91 13.31
N ARG A 83 -1.98 11.23 14.30
CA ARG A 83 -2.55 11.89 15.48
C ARG A 83 -1.51 12.43 16.46
N ILE A 84 -0.38 11.75 16.63
CA ILE A 84 0.67 12.13 17.59
C ILE A 84 1.66 13.12 16.97
N PHE A 85 2.17 12.83 15.78
CA PHE A 85 3.24 13.60 15.11
C PHE A 85 2.74 14.53 14.00
N GLY A 86 1.47 14.39 13.61
CA GLY A 86 0.84 15.19 12.56
C GLY A 86 0.90 14.56 11.18
N PHE A 87 0.09 15.11 10.28
CA PHE A 87 -0.09 14.66 8.90
C PHE A 87 1.22 14.56 8.11
N THR A 88 2.05 15.62 8.13
CA THR A 88 3.29 15.67 7.35
C THR A 88 4.27 14.56 7.73
N PHE A 89 4.30 14.18 9.02
CA PHE A 89 5.15 13.10 9.49
C PHE A 89 4.66 11.73 8.98
N ALA A 90 3.35 11.49 9.05
CA ALA A 90 2.75 10.26 8.55
C ALA A 90 2.97 10.08 7.04
N ILE A 91 2.79 11.15 6.24
CA ILE A 91 3.03 11.14 4.79
C ILE A 91 4.48 10.84 4.46
N LYS A 92 5.44 11.52 5.07
CA LYS A 92 6.87 11.28 4.78
C LYS A 92 7.31 9.85 5.08
N ILE A 93 6.67 9.18 6.03
CA ILE A 93 6.95 7.76 6.31
C ILE A 93 6.31 6.86 5.25
N MET A 94 5.14 7.23 4.70
CA MET A 94 4.54 6.53 3.56
C MET A 94 5.41 6.63 2.32
N GLU A 95 5.80 7.85 1.92
CA GLU A 95 6.63 8.13 0.74
C GLU A 95 7.98 7.37 0.79
N ARG A 96 8.63 7.34 1.96
CA ARG A 96 9.86 6.55 2.15
C ARG A 96 9.66 5.05 1.98
N GLY A 97 8.47 4.55 2.32
CA GLY A 97 8.10 3.16 2.12
C GLY A 97 8.05 2.81 0.63
N GLU A 98 7.50 3.71 -0.18
CA GLU A 98 7.41 3.60 -1.64
C GLU A 98 8.80 3.69 -2.30
N ASP A 99 9.63 4.66 -1.91
CA ASP A 99 11.02 4.78 -2.38
C ASP A 99 11.83 3.51 -2.13
N SER A 100 11.61 2.88 -0.97
CA SER A 100 12.30 1.65 -0.56
C SER A 100 11.75 0.40 -1.27
N ALA A 101 10.50 0.46 -1.73
CA ALA A 101 9.83 -0.61 -2.45
C ALA A 101 10.28 -0.73 -3.92
N GLY A 102 11.12 0.20 -4.38
CA GLY A 102 11.52 0.35 -5.78
C GLY A 102 10.36 0.92 -6.58
N CYS A 103 10.57 2.05 -7.25
CA CYS A 103 9.61 2.58 -8.22
C CYS A 103 9.14 1.45 -9.14
N GLU A 104 7.82 1.21 -9.18
CA GLU A 104 7.19 0.31 -10.16
C GLU A 104 7.13 0.97 -11.54
#